data_AF-A0AAT9H728-F1
#
_entry.id   AF-A0AAT9H728-F1
#
_cell.length_a   1.000
_cell.length_b   1.000
_cell.length_c   1.000
_cell.angle_alpha   90.00
_cell.angle_beta   90.00
_cell.angle_gamma   90.00
#
_symmetry.space_group_name_H-M   'P 1'
#
loop_
_entity.id
_entity.type
_entity.pdbx_description
1 polymer ?
#
loop_
_entity_poly.entity_id
_entity_poly.type
_entity_poly.pdbx_seq_one_letter_code
_entity_poly.pdbx_strand_id
1 'polypeptide(L)'
;MNIMFMKNILLFMLLASVVRCNAQENPTSLGISEVHSPSKKEKLSTIAYEVFRTNKFLNFKGKDTLIEKIDGVVYKKTDLNNFFSYRKDWEKNQKEDTTSYTKKERAKYVYKDNTMIETNLEFGNYEVRKEIKTVYNPKCFVLLYEKKYFVGENYNRTESIINEYDNQNRVVKIIKRTEYSKKENNEELVIRVKYEDGIVTISSENGTIVCELIKDENSVGFISKLSANGTADYFRYAMAQQEIETAKEYCTEKMIKKIERDLVLYQNIVNIKALGGSSSFGEKVTINEDWEITFKDKDAEKYSAVFTLVKQKNGWKIDDFQINR
;
A
#
# COMPACT_ATOMS: atom_id res chain seq x y z
N MET A 1 -2.80 -53.16 -60.75
CA MET A 1 -3.72 -52.55 -59.76
C MET A 1 -2.91 -52.05 -58.55
N ASN A 2 -2.38 -50.84 -58.74
CA ASN A 2 -1.97 -49.79 -57.80
C ASN A 2 -1.16 -50.11 -56.53
N ILE A 3 0.11 -50.48 -56.74
CA ILE A 3 1.24 -50.04 -55.90
C ILE A 3 1.63 -48.62 -56.37
N MET A 4 0.77 -47.63 -56.11
CA MET A 4 1.03 -46.23 -56.51
C MET A 4 0.32 -45.22 -55.61
N PHE A 5 0.24 -45.48 -54.31
CA PHE A 5 -0.27 -44.50 -53.32
C PHE A 5 0.62 -44.29 -52.09
N MET A 6 1.74 -45.02 -51.94
CA MET A 6 2.68 -44.85 -50.81
C MET A 6 3.96 -44.08 -51.13
N LYS A 7 4.07 -43.45 -52.31
CA LYS A 7 5.28 -42.70 -52.69
C LYS A 7 5.21 -41.17 -52.47
N ASN A 8 4.04 -40.61 -52.13
CA ASN A 8 3.90 -39.16 -51.91
C ASN A 8 3.74 -38.72 -50.45
N ILE A 9 3.79 -39.64 -49.48
CA ILE A 9 3.76 -39.28 -48.05
C ILE A 9 5.19 -39.21 -47.46
N LEU A 10 6.17 -39.87 -48.07
CA LEU A 10 7.56 -39.84 -47.60
C LEU A 10 8.34 -38.57 -47.97
N LEU A 11 7.87 -37.76 -48.94
CA LEU A 11 8.61 -36.58 -49.42
C LEU A 11 8.27 -35.28 -48.66
N PHE A 12 7.18 -35.26 -47.87
CA PHE A 12 6.79 -34.07 -47.08
C PHE A 12 7.26 -34.09 -45.63
N MET A 13 7.79 -35.21 -45.13
CA MET A 13 8.31 -35.32 -43.76
C MET A 13 9.84 -35.16 -43.66
N LEU A 14 10.51 -34.73 -44.73
CA LEU A 14 11.98 -34.71 -44.84
C LEU A 14 12.61 -33.31 -44.99
N LEU A 15 11.90 -32.23 -44.63
CA LEU A 15 12.43 -30.86 -44.76
C LEU A 15 12.34 -29.96 -43.52
N ALA A 16 12.05 -30.50 -42.33
CA ALA A 16 12.05 -29.69 -41.09
C ALA A 16 13.09 -30.11 -40.05
N SER A 17 14.15 -30.81 -40.45
CA SER A 17 15.28 -31.12 -39.57
C SER A 17 16.60 -30.64 -40.17
N VAL A 18 16.98 -29.37 -39.95
CA VAL A 18 18.36 -29.00 -39.58
C VAL A 18 18.39 -27.63 -38.88
N VAL A 19 18.46 -27.61 -37.54
CA VAL A 19 19.51 -26.97 -36.73
C VAL A 19 19.48 -27.73 -35.40
N ARG A 20 20.31 -28.77 -35.25
CA ARG A 20 21.49 -28.86 -34.36
C ARG A 20 21.19 -28.56 -32.88
N CYS A 21 21.69 -29.25 -31.87
CA CYS A 21 22.52 -30.45 -31.73
C CYS A 21 22.67 -30.65 -30.20
N ASN A 22 22.62 -31.90 -29.74
CA ASN A 22 23.24 -32.46 -28.53
C ASN A 22 23.25 -31.64 -27.22
N ALA A 23 22.44 -32.08 -26.26
CA ALA A 23 22.96 -32.53 -24.96
C ALA A 23 21.95 -33.47 -24.31
N GLN A 24 22.36 -34.73 -24.17
CA GLN A 24 21.74 -35.72 -23.33
C GLN A 24 22.10 -35.37 -21.88
N GLU A 25 21.26 -34.58 -21.23
CA GLU A 25 21.23 -34.50 -19.77
C GLU A 25 19.90 -35.09 -19.30
N ASN A 26 19.99 -36.01 -18.35
CA ASN A 26 18.90 -36.73 -17.70
C ASN A 26 17.68 -35.83 -17.47
N PRO A 27 16.43 -36.33 -17.55
CA PRO A 27 15.28 -35.55 -17.12
C PRO A 27 15.53 -35.12 -15.67
N THR A 28 15.93 -33.86 -15.50
CA THR A 28 16.04 -33.22 -14.21
C THR A 28 14.64 -33.37 -13.65
N SER A 29 14.51 -34.06 -12.52
CA SER A 29 13.25 -34.12 -11.80
C SER A 29 12.70 -32.69 -11.76
N LEU A 30 11.51 -32.47 -12.33
CA LEU A 30 10.74 -31.26 -12.09
C LEU A 30 10.66 -31.15 -10.57
N GLY A 31 11.55 -30.33 -10.03
CA GLY A 31 11.70 -30.13 -8.61
C GLY A 31 10.32 -29.76 -8.10
N ILE A 32 9.83 -30.57 -7.17
CA ILE A 32 8.70 -30.23 -6.31
C ILE A 32 8.92 -28.76 -5.94
N SER A 33 8.08 -27.85 -6.44
CA SER A 33 8.20 -26.45 -6.01
C SER A 33 8.00 -26.49 -4.51
N GLU A 34 9.07 -26.27 -3.75
CA GLU A 34 8.98 -26.24 -2.29
C GLU A 34 7.89 -25.24 -1.94
N VAL A 35 6.82 -25.72 -1.31
CA VAL A 35 5.76 -24.87 -0.78
C VAL A 35 6.43 -23.98 0.24
N HIS A 36 6.70 -22.73 -0.15
CA HIS A 36 7.38 -21.78 0.71
C HIS A 36 6.54 -21.54 1.96
N SER A 37 6.97 -22.14 3.07
CA SER A 37 6.34 -21.97 4.37
C SER A 37 6.95 -20.76 5.05
N PRO A 38 6.16 -19.74 5.42
CA PRO A 38 6.70 -18.52 6.02
C PRO A 38 7.48 -18.82 7.29
N SER A 39 8.64 -18.19 7.45
CA SER A 39 9.42 -18.23 8.68
C SER A 39 8.64 -17.61 9.84
N LYS A 40 9.03 -17.96 11.08
CA LYS A 40 8.46 -17.36 12.31
C LYS A 40 8.45 -15.83 12.26
N LYS A 41 9.52 -15.23 11.73
CA LYS A 41 9.65 -13.76 11.62
C LYS A 41 8.67 -13.16 10.62
N GLU A 42 8.47 -13.81 9.47
CA GLU A 42 7.50 -13.39 8.46
C GLU A 42 6.05 -13.53 8.95
N LYS A 43 5.74 -14.61 9.67
CA LYS A 43 4.43 -14.79 10.33
C LYS A 43 4.15 -13.65 11.31
N LEU A 44 5.11 -13.33 12.18
CA LEU A 44 4.99 -12.24 13.15
C LEU A 44 4.84 -10.86 12.48
N SER A 45 5.60 -10.58 11.43
CA SER A 45 5.48 -9.33 10.65
C SER A 45 4.11 -9.21 9.95
N THR A 46 3.61 -10.32 9.41
CA THR A 46 2.27 -10.39 8.80
C THR A 46 1.18 -10.12 9.83
N ILE A 47 1.26 -10.74 11.01
CA ILE A 47 0.36 -10.50 12.14
C ILE A 47 0.39 -9.02 12.55
N ALA A 48 1.57 -8.41 12.64
CA ALA A 48 1.71 -7.00 12.98
C ALA A 48 1.02 -6.10 11.94
N TYR A 49 1.23 -6.37 10.65
CA TYR A 49 0.56 -5.66 9.57
C TYR A 49 -0.96 -5.75 9.66
N GLU A 50 -1.50 -6.95 9.94
CA GLU A 50 -2.94 -7.17 10.11
C GLU A 50 -3.53 -6.39 11.30
N VAL A 51 -2.83 -6.35 12.43
CA VAL A 51 -3.21 -5.53 13.60
C VAL A 51 -3.31 -4.07 13.19
N PHE A 52 -2.29 -3.52 12.52
CA PHE A 52 -2.32 -2.12 12.07
C PHE A 52 -3.42 -1.84 11.03
N ARG A 53 -3.70 -2.78 10.13
CA ARG A 53 -4.79 -2.65 9.13
C ARG A 53 -6.17 -2.70 9.75
N THR A 54 -6.36 -3.49 10.81
CA THR A 54 -7.63 -3.63 11.53
C THR A 54 -8.00 -2.36 12.30
N ASN A 55 -7.00 -1.57 12.68
CA ASN A 55 -7.19 -0.26 13.31
C ASN A 55 -7.55 0.80 12.24
N LYS A 56 -8.85 0.95 11.96
CA LYS A 56 -9.38 1.95 11.02
C LYS A 56 -8.82 3.35 11.30
N PHE A 57 -8.83 3.76 12.57
CA PHE A 57 -8.38 5.08 13.04
C PHE A 57 -6.88 5.19 13.36
N LEU A 58 -6.06 4.19 13.01
CA LEU A 58 -4.62 4.23 13.27
C LEU A 58 -3.93 5.37 12.51
N ASN A 59 -3.73 6.49 13.19
CA ASN A 59 -3.00 7.63 12.65
C ASN A 59 -1.56 7.62 13.17
N PHE A 60 -0.60 7.61 12.26
CA PHE A 60 0.82 7.70 12.57
C PHE A 60 1.25 9.15 12.85
N LYS A 61 0.38 10.00 13.40
CA LYS A 61 0.60 11.46 13.48
C LYS A 61 1.97 11.78 14.07
N GLY A 62 2.80 12.50 13.30
CA GLY A 62 4.15 12.90 13.72
C GLY A 62 5.19 11.77 13.71
N LYS A 63 4.86 10.61 13.13
CA LYS A 63 5.73 9.43 12.96
C LYS A 63 5.75 9.06 11.47
N ASP A 64 6.92 8.67 10.98
CA ASP A 64 7.14 8.37 9.56
C ASP A 64 7.76 6.98 9.34
N THR A 65 8.15 6.30 10.42
CA THR A 65 8.82 5.01 10.35
C THR A 65 8.30 4.07 11.43
N LEU A 66 8.04 2.83 11.02
CA LEU A 66 7.73 1.70 11.88
C LEU A 66 8.94 0.78 11.95
N ILE A 67 9.48 0.56 13.15
CA ILE A 67 10.53 -0.43 13.41
C ILE A 67 9.89 -1.67 14.02
N GLU A 68 10.07 -2.80 13.35
CA GLU A 68 9.68 -4.12 13.85
C GLU A 68 10.89 -4.79 14.50
N LYS A 69 10.77 -5.13 15.79
CA LYS A 69 11.77 -5.85 16.56
C LYS A 69 11.24 -7.22 16.98
N ILE A 70 12.06 -8.25 16.77
CA ILE A 70 11.78 -9.64 17.18
C ILE A 70 12.97 -10.09 18.02
N ASP A 71 12.70 -10.63 19.21
CA ASP A 71 13.73 -11.02 20.19
C ASP A 71 14.71 -9.87 20.52
N GLY A 72 14.19 -8.64 20.59
CA GLY A 72 14.96 -7.42 20.87
C GLY A 72 15.78 -6.87 19.68
N VAL A 73 15.86 -7.61 18.57
CA VAL A 73 16.65 -7.23 17.40
C VAL A 73 15.76 -6.63 16.31
N VAL A 74 16.23 -5.58 15.64
CA VAL A 74 15.53 -4.98 14.49
C VAL A 74 15.44 -6.00 13.36
N TYR A 75 14.21 -6.39 13.04
CA TYR A 75 13.88 -7.28 11.94
C TYR A 75 13.63 -6.48 10.65
N LYS A 76 12.83 -5.41 10.74
CA LYS A 76 12.38 -4.65 9.57
C LYS A 76 12.13 -3.20 9.94
N LYS A 77 12.37 -2.30 9.00
CA LYS A 77 11.93 -0.90 9.04
C LYS A 77 10.98 -0.66 7.89
N THR A 78 9.82 -0.08 8.17
CA THR A 78 8.77 0.21 7.20
C THR A 78 8.49 1.71 7.20
N ASP A 79 8.54 2.32 6.03
CA ASP A 79 8.13 3.72 5.82
C ASP A 79 6.61 3.84 5.92
N LEU A 80 6.15 4.69 6.84
CA LEU A 80 4.74 4.86 7.14
C LEU A 80 3.99 5.70 6.10
N ASN A 81 4.70 6.52 5.30
CA ASN A 81 4.10 7.32 4.24
C ASN A 81 3.45 6.46 3.15
N ASN A 82 3.95 5.23 2.97
CA ASN A 82 3.43 4.24 2.01
C ASN A 82 2.80 3.02 2.68
N PHE A 83 2.58 3.06 4.00
CA PHE A 83 2.05 1.89 4.72
C PHE A 83 0.66 1.48 4.22
N PHE A 84 -0.14 2.47 3.80
CA PHE A 84 -1.42 2.26 3.13
C PHE A 84 -1.27 2.57 1.64
N SER A 85 -1.92 1.77 0.79
CA SER A 85 -1.90 1.95 -0.67
C SER A 85 -2.43 3.31 -1.13
N TYR A 86 -3.26 3.96 -0.31
CA TYR A 86 -3.83 5.28 -0.55
C TYR A 86 -3.72 6.12 0.73
N ARG A 87 -3.55 7.45 0.58
CA ARG A 87 -3.58 8.40 1.72
C ARG A 87 -4.94 8.27 2.41
N LYS A 88 -4.94 7.96 3.71
CA LYS A 88 -6.17 7.88 4.50
C LYS A 88 -6.74 9.29 4.68
N ASP A 89 -8.01 9.48 4.32
CA ASP A 89 -8.77 10.69 4.65
C ASP A 89 -9.28 10.57 6.10
N TRP A 90 -8.55 11.19 7.02
CA TRP A 90 -8.84 11.10 8.45
C TRP A 90 -10.15 11.77 8.85
N GLU A 91 -10.49 12.89 8.22
CA GLU A 91 -11.73 13.60 8.52
C GLU A 91 -12.94 12.78 8.08
N LYS A 92 -12.88 12.20 6.88
CA LYS A 92 -13.91 11.28 6.41
C LYS A 92 -14.01 10.05 7.29
N ASN A 93 -12.87 9.42 7.64
CA ASN A 93 -12.87 8.23 8.48
C ASN A 93 -13.49 8.47 9.86
N GLN A 94 -13.21 9.60 10.51
CA GLN A 94 -13.76 9.93 11.83
C GLN A 94 -15.28 10.16 11.80
N LYS A 95 -15.77 10.76 10.71
CA LYS A 95 -17.19 11.02 10.49
C LYS A 95 -17.98 9.78 10.04
N GLU A 96 -17.30 8.76 9.51
CA GLU A 96 -17.96 7.55 9.04
C GLU A 96 -18.65 6.78 10.17
N ASP A 97 -19.91 6.48 9.94
CA ASP A 97 -20.76 5.63 10.74
C ASP A 97 -21.64 4.73 9.85
N THR A 98 -22.49 3.93 10.48
CA THR A 98 -23.37 2.99 9.76
C THR A 98 -24.46 3.65 8.90
N THR A 99 -24.65 4.97 9.00
CA THR A 99 -25.57 5.73 8.14
C THR A 99 -24.90 6.17 6.84
N SER A 100 -23.62 6.55 6.93
CA SER A 100 -22.76 6.92 5.80
C SER A 100 -22.11 5.74 5.09
N TYR A 101 -22.27 4.53 5.63
CA TYR A 101 -21.65 3.31 5.10
C TYR A 101 -22.13 3.00 3.67
N THR A 102 -21.20 2.87 2.74
CA THR A 102 -21.49 2.49 1.35
C THR A 102 -21.94 1.04 1.29
N LYS A 103 -23.25 0.82 1.14
CA LYS A 103 -23.85 -0.50 1.04
C LYS A 103 -23.50 -1.17 -0.29
N LYS A 104 -23.03 -2.41 -0.21
CA LYS A 104 -22.92 -3.34 -1.35
C LYS A 104 -24.30 -3.74 -1.86
N GLU A 105 -24.48 -3.70 -3.17
CA GLU A 105 -25.75 -3.94 -3.87
C GLU A 105 -26.37 -5.32 -3.58
N ARG A 106 -25.56 -6.38 -3.49
CA ARG A 106 -26.02 -7.77 -3.31
C ARG A 106 -26.05 -8.25 -1.86
N ALA A 107 -25.71 -7.37 -0.91
CA ALA A 107 -25.70 -7.72 0.50
C ALA A 107 -27.00 -7.29 1.19
N LYS A 108 -27.41 -8.05 2.21
CA LYS A 108 -28.52 -7.70 3.10
C LYS A 108 -27.97 -7.10 4.40
N TYR A 109 -28.65 -6.07 4.90
CA TYR A 109 -28.24 -5.35 6.12
C TYR A 109 -29.36 -5.44 7.16
N VAL A 110 -28.99 -5.80 8.39
CA VAL A 110 -29.88 -5.80 9.56
C VAL A 110 -29.23 -5.00 10.67
N TYR A 111 -30.01 -4.14 11.34
CA TYR A 111 -29.55 -3.37 12.48
C TYR A 111 -30.14 -3.98 13.75
N LYS A 112 -29.27 -4.37 14.69
CA LYS A 112 -29.68 -5.00 15.95
C LYS A 112 -28.66 -4.69 17.04
N ASP A 113 -29.11 -4.37 18.25
CA ASP A 113 -28.26 -4.17 19.44
C ASP A 113 -27.07 -3.21 19.19
N ASN A 114 -27.32 -2.07 18.54
CA ASN A 114 -26.30 -1.09 18.10
C ASN A 114 -25.19 -1.67 17.18
N THR A 115 -25.48 -2.77 16.49
CA THR A 115 -24.61 -3.33 15.46
C THR A 115 -25.31 -3.35 14.10
N MET A 116 -24.50 -3.23 13.05
CA MET A 116 -24.92 -3.48 11.68
C MET A 116 -24.43 -4.86 11.28
N ILE A 117 -25.33 -5.71 10.80
CA ILE A 117 -25.04 -7.06 10.31
C ILE A 117 -25.19 -7.04 8.79
N GLU A 118 -24.09 -7.18 8.07
CA GLU A 118 -24.04 -7.40 6.62
C GLU A 118 -24.03 -8.91 6.36
N THR A 119 -24.87 -9.38 5.44
CA THR A 119 -24.84 -10.76 4.95
C THR A 119 -24.79 -10.79 3.43
N ASN A 120 -23.91 -11.60 2.86
CA ASN A 120 -23.76 -11.74 1.41
C ASN A 120 -23.54 -13.22 1.03
N LEU A 121 -23.96 -13.57 -0.18
CA LEU A 121 -23.73 -14.87 -0.78
C LEU A 121 -22.77 -14.73 -1.95
N GLU A 122 -21.72 -15.55 -1.97
CA GLU A 122 -20.82 -15.66 -3.11
C GLU A 122 -20.87 -17.07 -3.68
N PHE A 123 -20.84 -17.18 -5.00
CA PHE A 123 -20.80 -18.45 -5.72
C PHE A 123 -19.46 -18.54 -6.47
N GLY A 124 -18.78 -19.68 -6.33
CA GLY A 124 -17.57 -20.01 -7.05
C GLY A 124 -17.77 -21.18 -8.00
N ASN A 125 -16.70 -21.57 -8.69
CA ASN A 125 -16.70 -22.75 -9.55
C ASN A 125 -16.92 -24.03 -8.72
N TYR A 126 -17.35 -25.11 -9.39
CA TYR A 126 -17.52 -26.45 -8.78
C TYR A 126 -18.48 -26.46 -7.59
N GLU A 127 -19.64 -25.81 -7.73
CA GLU A 127 -20.71 -25.77 -6.72
C GLU A 127 -20.27 -25.22 -5.35
N VAL A 128 -19.20 -24.41 -5.32
CA VAL A 128 -18.75 -23.77 -4.09
C VAL A 128 -19.65 -22.58 -3.78
N ARG A 129 -20.41 -22.65 -2.68
CA ARG A 129 -21.16 -21.52 -2.14
C ARG A 129 -20.48 -21.01 -0.86
N LYS A 130 -20.38 -19.69 -0.73
CA LYS A 130 -19.89 -19.02 0.48
C LYS A 130 -20.99 -18.17 1.08
N GLU A 131 -21.25 -18.36 2.36
CA GLU A 131 -22.13 -17.49 3.14
C GLU A 131 -21.26 -16.60 4.01
N ILE A 132 -21.34 -15.29 3.79
CA ILE A 132 -20.51 -14.32 4.49
C ILE A 132 -21.39 -13.48 5.40
N LYS A 133 -20.99 -13.37 6.66
CA LYS A 133 -21.60 -12.50 7.67
C LYS A 133 -20.53 -11.58 8.24
N THR A 134 -20.78 -10.28 8.21
CA THR A 134 -19.92 -9.29 8.86
C THR A 134 -20.74 -8.49 9.85
N VAL A 135 -20.27 -8.37 11.09
CA VAL A 135 -20.91 -7.58 12.14
C VAL A 135 -20.03 -6.37 12.42
N TYR A 136 -20.64 -5.20 12.42
CA TYR A 136 -19.98 -3.93 12.65
C TYR A 136 -20.50 -3.24 13.91
N ASN A 137 -19.63 -2.50 14.60
CA ASN A 137 -20.07 -1.51 15.60
C ASN A 137 -20.63 -0.24 14.91
N PRO A 138 -21.18 0.74 15.65
CA PRO A 138 -21.75 1.97 15.07
C PRO A 138 -20.77 2.82 14.25
N LYS A 139 -19.46 2.65 14.45
CA LYS A 139 -18.38 3.34 13.73
C LYS A 139 -17.81 2.52 12.57
N CYS A 140 -18.53 1.48 12.16
CA CYS A 140 -18.17 0.58 11.07
C CYS A 140 -16.86 -0.19 11.31
N PHE A 141 -16.47 -0.44 12.57
CA PHE A 141 -15.41 -1.40 12.87
C PHE A 141 -15.96 -2.81 12.81
N VAL A 142 -15.24 -3.71 12.15
CA VAL A 142 -15.60 -5.13 12.05
C VAL A 142 -15.39 -5.79 13.40
N LEU A 143 -16.47 -6.17 14.08
CA LEU A 143 -16.44 -6.96 15.31
C LEU A 143 -16.29 -8.46 15.00
N LEU A 144 -16.99 -8.92 13.97
CA LEU A 144 -16.98 -10.31 13.51
C LEU A 144 -16.97 -10.33 11.98
N TYR A 145 -16.12 -11.15 11.40
CA TYR A 145 -16.23 -11.63 10.03
C TYR A 145 -16.34 -13.15 10.07
N GLU A 146 -17.36 -13.71 9.45
CA GLU A 146 -17.59 -15.16 9.38
C GLU A 146 -17.87 -15.53 7.93
N LYS A 147 -17.23 -16.61 7.47
CA LYS A 147 -17.37 -17.13 6.12
C LYS A 147 -17.53 -18.64 6.16
N LYS A 148 -18.73 -19.11 5.81
CA LYS A 148 -19.06 -20.53 5.72
C LYS A 148 -18.90 -21.00 4.29
N TYR A 149 -18.22 -22.12 4.10
CA TYR A 149 -17.99 -22.75 2.81
C TYR A 149 -18.86 -24.00 2.68
N PHE A 150 -19.52 -24.11 1.53
CA PHE A 150 -20.31 -25.26 1.12
C PHE A 150 -19.81 -25.76 -0.24
N VAL A 151 -19.83 -27.08 -0.45
CA VAL A 151 -19.56 -27.74 -1.74
C VAL A 151 -20.79 -28.59 -2.07
N GLY A 152 -21.53 -28.18 -3.11
CA GLY A 152 -22.90 -28.65 -3.29
C GLY A 152 -23.76 -28.22 -2.10
N GLU A 153 -24.50 -29.16 -1.52
CA GLU A 153 -25.29 -28.91 -0.29
C GLU A 153 -24.50 -29.13 1.01
N ASN A 154 -23.28 -29.67 0.93
CA ASN A 154 -22.52 -30.11 2.09
C ASN A 154 -21.71 -28.97 2.70
N TYR A 155 -21.88 -28.76 4.02
CA TYR A 155 -21.01 -27.89 4.80
C TYR A 155 -19.56 -28.42 4.82
N ASN A 156 -18.61 -27.55 4.51
CA ASN A 156 -17.18 -27.87 4.47
C ASN A 156 -16.47 -27.33 5.71
N ARG A 157 -16.44 -26.00 5.85
CA ARG A 157 -15.76 -25.28 6.95
C ARG A 157 -16.30 -23.87 7.17
N THR A 158 -15.98 -23.29 8.31
CA THR A 158 -16.19 -21.88 8.64
C THR A 158 -14.86 -21.23 8.97
N GLU A 159 -14.56 -20.12 8.33
CA GLU A 159 -13.45 -19.23 8.69
C GLU A 159 -14.05 -18.03 9.43
N SER A 160 -13.52 -17.68 10.60
CA SER A 160 -13.98 -16.51 11.36
C SER A 160 -12.84 -15.66 11.90
N ILE A 161 -13.09 -14.36 12.00
CA ILE A 161 -12.21 -13.37 12.61
C ILE A 161 -13.05 -12.55 13.59
N ILE A 162 -12.66 -12.56 14.86
CA ILE A 162 -13.29 -11.78 15.93
C ILE A 162 -12.29 -10.73 16.39
N ASN A 163 -12.70 -9.46 16.39
CA ASN A 163 -11.87 -8.35 16.83
C ASN A 163 -12.46 -7.75 18.11
N GLU A 164 -11.64 -7.68 19.16
CA GLU A 164 -11.97 -6.96 20.39
C GLU A 164 -11.23 -5.62 20.39
N TYR A 165 -11.93 -4.54 20.73
CA TYR A 165 -11.41 -3.18 20.73
C TYR A 165 -11.42 -2.57 22.13
N ASP A 166 -10.47 -1.69 22.42
CA ASP A 166 -10.53 -0.84 23.61
C ASP A 166 -11.48 0.36 23.43
N ASN A 167 -11.58 1.20 24.46
CA ASN A 167 -12.38 2.42 24.46
C ASN A 167 -11.91 3.50 23.46
N GLN A 168 -10.68 3.39 22.94
CA GLN A 168 -10.14 4.25 21.89
C GLN A 168 -10.36 3.66 20.48
N ASN A 169 -11.12 2.56 20.38
CA ASN A 169 -11.33 1.78 19.14
C ASN A 169 -10.02 1.23 18.56
N ARG A 170 -9.04 0.93 19.41
CA ARG A 170 -7.83 0.19 19.02
C ARG A 170 -8.04 -1.30 19.26
N VAL A 171 -7.65 -2.14 18.31
CA VAL A 171 -7.81 -3.59 18.44
C VAL A 171 -6.83 -4.13 19.49
N VAL A 172 -7.36 -4.72 20.55
CA VAL A 172 -6.57 -5.31 21.64
C VAL A 172 -6.43 -6.82 21.51
N LYS A 173 -7.30 -7.45 20.72
CA LYS A 173 -7.25 -8.88 20.46
C LYS A 173 -7.92 -9.23 19.13
N ILE A 174 -7.30 -10.13 18.39
CA ILE A 174 -7.85 -10.73 17.16
C ILE A 174 -7.84 -12.24 17.37
N ILE A 175 -8.99 -12.88 17.19
CA ILE A 175 -9.13 -14.34 17.21
C ILE A 175 -9.48 -14.77 15.80
N LYS A 176 -8.63 -15.60 15.19
CA LYS A 176 -8.90 -16.23 13.91
C LYS A 176 -9.18 -17.70 14.13
N ARG A 177 -10.25 -18.23 13.55
CA ARG A 177 -10.63 -19.64 13.66
C ARG A 177 -10.97 -20.23 12.32
N THR A 178 -10.55 -21.47 12.12
CA THR A 178 -11.04 -22.34 11.05
C THR A 178 -11.70 -23.56 11.68
N GLU A 179 -12.98 -23.74 11.43
CA GLU A 179 -13.78 -24.85 11.96
C GLU A 179 -14.26 -25.76 10.83
N TYR A 180 -13.81 -27.02 10.81
CA TYR A 180 -14.23 -28.01 9.81
C TYR A 180 -15.44 -28.82 10.28
N SER A 181 -16.18 -29.39 9.33
CA SER A 181 -17.35 -30.25 9.62
C SER A 181 -17.05 -31.40 10.59
N LYS A 182 -15.88 -32.02 10.47
CA LYS A 182 -15.43 -33.12 11.35
C LYS A 182 -14.68 -32.66 12.61
N LYS A 183 -14.41 -31.36 12.76
CA LYS A 183 -13.69 -30.72 13.88
C LYS A 183 -12.24 -31.17 14.17
N GLU A 184 -11.78 -32.28 13.59
CA GLU A 184 -10.45 -32.87 13.82
C GLU A 184 -9.28 -31.92 13.49
N ASN A 185 -9.46 -31.04 12.52
CA ASN A 185 -8.44 -30.10 12.04
C ASN A 185 -8.79 -28.65 12.35
N ASN A 186 -9.51 -28.39 13.44
CA ASN A 186 -9.83 -27.02 13.82
C ASN A 186 -8.55 -26.27 14.20
N GLU A 187 -8.44 -25.04 13.72
CA GLU A 187 -7.30 -24.16 13.98
C GLU A 187 -7.79 -22.89 14.66
N GLU A 188 -7.06 -22.43 15.66
CA GLU A 188 -7.29 -21.14 16.31
C GLU A 188 -5.97 -20.39 16.47
N LEU A 189 -5.94 -19.14 16.02
CA LEU A 189 -4.85 -18.20 16.26
C LEU A 189 -5.38 -17.03 17.10
N VAL A 190 -4.83 -16.85 18.29
CA VAL A 190 -5.12 -15.71 19.16
C VAL A 190 -3.97 -14.72 19.12
N ILE A 191 -4.26 -13.49 18.69
CA ILE A 191 -3.35 -12.36 18.67
C ILE A 191 -3.77 -11.40 19.77
N ARG A 192 -2.83 -10.98 20.61
CA ARG A 192 -3.04 -9.98 21.67
C ARG A 192 -2.15 -8.77 21.42
N VAL A 193 -2.68 -7.58 21.69
CA VAL A 193 -2.02 -6.32 21.40
C VAL A 193 -2.00 -5.46 22.65
N LYS A 194 -0.83 -4.93 22.98
CA LYS A 194 -0.63 -3.94 24.05
C LYS A 194 -0.09 -2.65 23.44
N TYR A 195 -0.72 -1.54 23.78
CA TYR A 195 -0.32 -0.21 23.33
C TYR A 195 0.34 0.56 24.47
N GLU A 196 1.51 1.11 24.20
CA GLU A 196 2.28 2.03 25.04
C GLU A 196 2.66 3.26 24.20
N ASP A 197 3.31 4.26 24.81
CA ASP A 197 3.65 5.50 24.09
C ASP A 197 4.63 5.22 22.94
N GLY A 198 4.14 5.35 21.70
CA GLY A 198 4.91 5.05 20.49
C GLY A 198 5.29 3.58 20.30
N ILE A 199 4.83 2.66 21.15
CA ILE A 199 5.21 1.24 21.13
C ILE A 199 3.96 0.37 21.09
N VAL A 200 3.95 -0.63 20.21
CA VAL A 200 2.89 -1.63 20.11
C VAL A 200 3.52 -3.01 20.24
N THR A 201 3.16 -3.75 21.29
CA THR A 201 3.62 -5.12 21.49
C THR A 201 2.52 -6.08 21.06
N ILE A 202 2.86 -7.01 20.17
CA ILE A 202 1.91 -7.95 19.58
C ILE A 202 2.41 -9.36 19.86
N SER A 203 1.56 -10.18 20.48
CA SER A 203 1.90 -11.56 20.86
C SER A 203 0.91 -12.55 20.27
N SER A 204 1.41 -13.71 19.85
CA SER A 204 0.63 -14.84 19.37
C SER A 204 1.34 -16.15 19.74
N GLU A 205 0.80 -17.30 19.32
CA GLU A 205 1.50 -18.60 19.40
C GLU A 205 2.87 -18.59 18.71
N ASN A 206 3.06 -17.74 17.70
CA ASN A 206 4.31 -17.60 16.97
C ASN A 206 5.35 -16.74 17.72
N GLY A 207 5.05 -16.27 18.93
CA GLY A 207 5.91 -15.41 19.74
C GLY A 207 5.46 -13.94 19.74
N THR A 208 6.43 -13.05 20.02
CA THR A 208 6.18 -11.62 20.24
C THR A 208 6.96 -10.76 19.24
N ILE A 209 6.30 -9.73 18.72
CA ILE A 209 6.91 -8.67 17.93
C ILE A 209 6.62 -7.32 18.59
N VAL A 210 7.65 -6.49 18.70
CA VAL A 210 7.55 -5.12 19.22
C VAL A 210 7.66 -4.16 18.05
N CYS A 211 6.68 -3.28 17.94
CA CYS A 211 6.54 -2.32 16.86
C CYS A 211 6.71 -0.91 17.44
N GLU A 212 7.77 -0.22 17.04
CA GLU A 212 8.07 1.15 17.50
C GLU A 212 7.76 2.15 16.38
N LEU A 213 6.89 3.11 16.70
CA LEU A 213 6.54 4.22 15.82
C LEU A 213 7.43 5.41 16.17
N ILE A 214 8.36 5.72 15.27
CA ILE A 214 9.32 6.81 15.45
C ILE A 214 9.14 7.87 14.36
N LYS A 215 9.66 9.05 14.67
CA LYS A 215 10.03 10.04 13.66
C LYS A 215 11.50 9.75 13.34
N ASP A 216 11.79 9.35 12.12
CA ASP A 216 13.17 9.17 11.66
C ASP A 216 13.58 10.46 10.96
N GLU A 217 14.61 11.13 11.50
CA GLU A 217 15.15 12.37 10.93
C GLU A 217 15.73 12.16 9.52
N ASN A 218 15.98 10.91 9.12
CA ASN A 218 16.39 10.54 7.77
C ASN A 218 15.22 10.08 6.89
N SER A 219 13.99 10.02 7.43
CA SER A 219 12.80 9.71 6.65
C SER A 219 12.44 10.89 5.75
N VAL A 220 12.16 10.57 4.49
CA VAL A 220 12.05 11.55 3.41
C VAL A 220 10.66 12.20 3.29
N GLY A 221 9.81 12.02 4.30
CA GLY A 221 8.42 12.49 4.31
C GLY A 221 7.62 11.94 3.14
N PHE A 222 6.49 12.59 2.78
CA PHE A 222 5.64 12.21 1.65
C PHE A 222 6.44 11.82 0.40
N ILE A 223 6.17 10.63 -0.16
CA ILE A 223 6.93 10.07 -1.27
C ILE A 223 6.13 10.26 -2.56
N SER A 224 6.54 11.24 -3.34
CA SER A 224 6.08 11.42 -4.71
C SER A 224 6.57 10.27 -5.59
N LYS A 225 5.65 9.47 -6.16
CA LYS A 225 5.96 8.48 -7.22
C LYS A 225 6.17 9.13 -8.60
N LEU A 226 6.26 10.45 -8.65
CA LEU A 226 6.38 11.18 -9.90
C LEU A 226 7.81 11.09 -10.45
N SER A 227 7.94 11.29 -11.76
CA SER A 227 9.24 11.55 -12.38
C SER A 227 9.84 12.84 -11.83
N ALA A 228 11.10 13.13 -12.15
CA ALA A 228 11.71 14.42 -11.81
C ALA A 228 10.88 15.60 -12.33
N ASN A 229 10.43 15.52 -13.59
CA ASN A 229 9.57 16.54 -14.20
C ASN A 229 8.21 16.62 -13.49
N GLY A 230 7.56 15.48 -13.21
CA GLY A 230 6.29 15.50 -12.48
C GLY A 230 6.43 16.10 -11.08
N THR A 231 7.55 15.86 -10.40
CA THR A 231 7.84 16.46 -9.09
C THR A 231 8.00 17.98 -9.18
N ALA A 232 8.70 18.48 -10.20
CA ALA A 232 8.84 19.91 -10.44
C ALA A 232 7.51 20.57 -10.85
N ASP A 233 6.72 19.90 -11.70
CA ASP A 233 5.39 20.37 -12.10
C ASP A 233 4.44 20.52 -10.90
N TYR A 234 4.33 19.50 -10.06
CA TYR A 234 3.47 19.56 -8.88
C TYR A 234 3.92 20.62 -7.88
N PHE A 235 5.23 20.78 -7.69
CA PHE A 235 5.77 21.88 -6.90
C PHE A 235 5.35 23.23 -7.49
N ARG A 236 5.54 23.45 -8.80
CA ARG A 236 5.13 24.69 -9.49
C ARG A 236 3.63 24.95 -9.33
N TYR A 237 2.78 23.93 -9.51
CA TYR A 237 1.33 24.06 -9.32
C TYR A 237 0.96 24.46 -7.90
N ALA A 238 1.54 23.82 -6.89
CA ALA A 238 1.31 24.16 -5.49
C ALA A 238 1.74 25.60 -5.17
N MET A 239 2.90 26.02 -5.69
CA MET A 239 3.39 27.40 -5.56
C MET A 239 2.45 28.41 -6.23
N ALA A 240 1.96 28.12 -7.43
CA ALA A 240 1.00 28.98 -8.14
C ALA A 240 -0.35 29.10 -7.42
N GLN A 241 -0.78 28.05 -6.70
CA GLN A 241 -2.01 28.05 -5.91
C GLN A 241 -1.81 28.59 -4.47
N GLN A 242 -0.60 29.05 -4.12
CA GLN A 242 -0.23 29.50 -2.77
C GLN A 242 -0.38 28.40 -1.69
N GLU A 243 -0.34 27.13 -2.09
CA GLU A 243 -0.37 25.98 -1.19
C GLU A 243 1.05 25.59 -0.74
N ILE A 244 1.68 26.46 0.06
CA ILE A 244 3.09 26.31 0.45
C ILE A 244 3.36 25.00 1.20
N GLU A 245 2.43 24.54 2.05
CA GLU A 245 2.58 23.26 2.75
C GLU A 245 2.53 22.06 1.80
N THR A 246 1.70 22.12 0.75
CA THR A 246 1.67 21.12 -0.33
C THR A 246 3.00 21.14 -1.11
N ALA A 247 3.55 22.32 -1.40
CA ALA A 247 4.84 22.44 -2.10
C ALA A 247 5.99 21.80 -1.31
N LYS A 248 6.02 22.00 0.02
CA LYS A 248 7.01 21.39 0.93
C LYS A 248 7.00 19.86 0.87
N GLU A 249 5.86 19.23 0.57
CA GLU A 249 5.78 17.76 0.44
C GLU A 249 6.71 17.21 -0.67
N TYR A 250 7.13 18.03 -1.64
CA TYR A 250 8.00 17.64 -2.77
C TYR A 250 9.49 18.02 -2.57
N CYS A 251 9.83 18.61 -1.42
CA CYS A 251 11.16 19.16 -1.13
C CYS A 251 11.97 18.27 -0.18
N THR A 252 13.30 18.40 -0.22
CA THR A 252 14.17 17.92 0.87
C THR A 252 14.05 18.86 2.07
N GLU A 253 14.46 18.43 3.27
CA GLU A 253 14.45 19.30 4.46
C GLU A 253 15.27 20.60 4.26
N LYS A 254 16.39 20.49 3.53
CA LYS A 254 17.22 21.62 3.14
C LYS A 254 16.40 22.66 2.38
N MET A 255 15.62 22.22 1.39
CA MET A 255 14.77 23.10 0.60
C MET A 255 13.57 23.62 1.40
N ILE A 256 12.97 22.82 2.29
CA ILE A 256 11.90 23.28 3.20
C ILE A 256 12.39 24.46 4.05
N LYS A 257 13.58 24.34 4.66
CA LYS A 257 14.20 25.43 5.45
C LYS A 257 14.45 26.69 4.62
N LYS A 258 14.72 26.54 3.31
CA LYS A 258 14.87 27.67 2.38
C LYS A 258 13.53 28.34 2.12
N ILE A 259 12.47 27.57 1.84
CA ILE A 259 11.10 28.09 1.66
C ILE A 259 10.63 28.88 2.89
N GLU A 260 10.89 28.35 4.09
CA GLU A 260 10.49 29.00 5.33
C GLU A 260 11.24 30.31 5.61
N ARG A 261 12.50 30.41 5.16
CA ARG A 261 13.29 31.64 5.24
C ARG A 261 12.80 32.69 4.25
N ASP A 262 12.51 32.27 3.02
CA ASP A 262 12.20 33.16 1.90
C ASP A 262 10.68 33.27 1.66
N LEU A 263 9.86 32.92 2.66
CA LEU A 263 8.40 32.73 2.57
C LEU A 263 7.67 33.94 1.95
N VAL A 264 8.14 35.16 2.26
CA VAL A 264 7.58 36.42 1.79
C VAL A 264 7.62 36.52 0.26
N LEU A 265 8.70 36.04 -0.37
CA LEU A 265 8.84 36.04 -1.82
C LEU A 265 7.76 35.18 -2.47
N TYR A 266 7.49 34.02 -1.89
CA TYR A 266 6.56 33.03 -2.41
C TYR A 266 5.09 33.39 -2.20
N GLN A 267 4.74 34.03 -1.07
CA GLN A 267 3.38 34.51 -0.79
C GLN A 267 2.94 35.67 -1.69
N ASN A 268 3.88 36.34 -2.36
CA ASN A 268 3.60 37.44 -3.28
C ASN A 268 3.35 36.99 -4.72
N ILE A 269 3.55 35.70 -5.04
CA ILE A 269 3.26 35.13 -6.35
C ILE A 269 1.75 34.90 -6.50
N VAL A 270 1.17 35.46 -7.56
CA VAL A 270 -0.25 35.32 -7.92
C VAL A 270 -0.44 34.24 -8.98
N ASN A 271 0.50 34.15 -9.92
CA ASN A 271 0.41 33.19 -11.02
C ASN A 271 1.81 32.80 -11.53
N ILE A 272 1.93 31.58 -12.05
CA ILE A 272 3.14 31.08 -12.71
C ILE A 272 2.71 30.34 -13.98
N LYS A 273 3.22 30.79 -15.13
CA LYS A 273 3.05 30.12 -16.42
C LYS A 273 4.39 29.62 -16.94
N ALA A 274 4.47 28.31 -17.20
CA ALA A 274 5.65 27.72 -17.83
C ALA A 274 5.69 28.06 -19.33
N LEU A 275 6.83 28.53 -19.82
CA LEU A 275 7.07 28.91 -21.21
C LEU A 275 7.88 27.87 -22.00
N GLY A 276 8.40 26.84 -21.31
CA GLY A 276 9.24 25.79 -21.88
C GLY A 276 10.49 25.57 -21.02
N GLY A 277 11.30 24.57 -21.36
CA GLY A 277 12.49 24.26 -20.58
C GLY A 277 13.34 23.13 -21.15
N SER A 278 14.47 22.89 -20.50
CA SER A 278 15.40 21.80 -20.79
C SER A 278 15.74 21.03 -19.51
N SER A 279 16.02 19.75 -19.64
CA SER A 279 16.37 18.87 -18.52
C SER A 279 17.69 18.16 -18.80
N SER A 280 18.56 18.09 -17.80
CA SER A 280 19.76 17.23 -17.82
C SER A 280 19.58 16.05 -16.87
N PHE A 281 19.98 14.85 -17.31
CA PHE A 281 19.74 13.60 -16.59
C PHE A 281 21.05 12.97 -16.09
N GLY A 282 21.13 12.70 -14.79
CA GLY A 282 22.25 12.07 -14.08
C GLY A 282 21.85 11.63 -12.65
N GLU A 283 22.81 11.45 -11.73
CA GLU A 283 22.52 11.20 -10.30
C GLU A 283 21.76 12.37 -9.64
N LYS A 284 21.99 13.57 -10.16
CA LYS A 284 21.18 14.77 -9.93
C LYS A 284 20.51 15.14 -11.26
N VAL A 285 19.25 15.55 -11.18
CA VAL A 285 18.53 16.08 -12.34
C VAL A 285 18.42 17.58 -12.16
N THR A 286 18.87 18.33 -13.17
CA THR A 286 18.63 19.76 -13.22
C THR A 286 17.57 20.03 -14.27
N ILE A 287 16.52 20.75 -13.87
CA ILE A 287 15.47 21.20 -14.78
C ILE A 287 15.56 22.71 -14.83
N ASN A 288 15.77 23.25 -16.03
CA ASN A 288 15.74 24.68 -16.29
C ASN A 288 14.45 24.98 -17.04
N GLU A 289 13.59 25.80 -16.46
CA GLU A 289 12.34 26.23 -17.05
C GLU A 289 12.31 27.75 -17.16
N ASP A 290 11.75 28.25 -18.25
CA ASP A 290 11.44 29.67 -18.38
C ASP A 290 10.02 29.88 -17.87
N TRP A 291 9.86 30.73 -16.86
CA TRP A 291 8.60 31.04 -16.22
C TRP A 291 8.20 32.48 -16.49
N GLU A 292 6.91 32.70 -16.70
CA GLU A 292 6.28 34.00 -16.58
C GLU A 292 5.58 34.06 -15.23
N ILE A 293 6.07 34.92 -14.33
CA ILE A 293 5.59 35.04 -12.95
C ILE A 293 4.89 36.38 -12.77
N THR A 294 3.67 36.34 -12.22
CA THR A 294 2.92 37.54 -11.83
C THR A 294 2.95 37.70 -10.32
N PHE A 295 3.37 38.86 -9.81
CA PHE A 295 3.35 39.19 -8.39
C PHE A 295 2.15 40.08 -8.06
N LYS A 296 1.74 40.14 -6.77
CA LYS A 296 0.53 40.85 -6.30
C LYS A 296 0.39 42.30 -6.79
N ASP A 297 1.50 42.99 -7.07
CA ASP A 297 1.52 44.41 -7.46
C ASP A 297 2.41 44.69 -8.70
N LYS A 298 2.67 43.69 -9.55
CA LYS A 298 3.55 43.85 -10.72
C LYS A 298 3.01 43.18 -11.97
N ASP A 299 3.42 43.69 -13.12
CA ASP A 299 3.24 43.03 -14.40
C ASP A 299 3.97 41.67 -14.43
N ALA A 300 3.52 40.81 -15.33
CA ALA A 300 4.14 39.51 -15.53
C ALA A 300 5.58 39.69 -16.04
N GLU A 301 6.53 39.11 -15.33
CA GLU A 301 7.96 39.17 -15.68
C GLU A 301 8.47 37.76 -16.00
N LYS A 302 9.43 37.68 -16.92
CA LYS A 302 10.09 36.42 -17.28
C LYS A 302 11.23 36.13 -16.33
N TYR A 303 11.33 34.88 -15.89
CA TYR A 303 12.36 34.38 -15.00
C TYR A 303 12.84 33.01 -15.48
N SER A 304 14.11 32.70 -15.22
CA SER A 304 14.63 31.36 -15.32
C SER A 304 14.48 30.65 -13.98
N ALA A 305 13.66 29.60 -13.95
CA ALA A 305 13.46 28.71 -12.82
C ALA A 305 14.41 27.51 -12.94
N VAL A 306 15.28 27.34 -11.95
CA VAL A 306 16.24 26.24 -11.91
C VAL A 306 15.90 25.33 -10.75
N PHE A 307 15.57 24.08 -11.07
CA PHE A 307 15.37 23.01 -10.11
C PHE A 307 16.59 22.11 -10.06
N THR A 308 17.08 21.83 -8.86
CA THR A 308 17.99 20.71 -8.62
C THR A 308 17.23 19.63 -7.89
N LEU A 309 17.07 18.48 -8.52
CA LEU A 309 16.42 17.31 -7.94
C LEU A 309 17.44 16.22 -7.64
N VAL A 310 17.23 15.55 -6.52
CA VAL A 310 18.02 14.39 -6.10
C VAL A 310 17.15 13.14 -6.11
N LYS A 311 17.72 12.06 -6.65
CA LYS A 311 17.07 10.75 -6.60
C LYS A 311 17.20 10.19 -5.19
N GLN A 312 16.08 9.92 -4.55
CA GLN A 312 16.04 9.18 -3.30
C GLN A 312 15.56 7.75 -3.57
N LYS A 313 15.72 6.87 -2.57
CA LYS A 313 15.38 5.45 -2.69
C LYS A 313 13.95 5.21 -3.23
N ASN A 314 13.03 6.13 -2.96
CA ASN A 314 11.60 5.98 -3.26
C ASN A 314 11.01 7.06 -4.19
N GLY A 315 11.80 8.00 -4.74
CA GLY A 315 11.28 9.07 -5.61
C GLY A 315 12.26 10.22 -5.84
N TRP A 316 11.81 11.25 -6.55
CA TRP A 316 12.58 12.49 -6.75
C TRP A 316 12.12 13.56 -5.75
N LYS A 317 13.07 14.36 -5.24
CA LYS A 317 12.80 15.51 -4.38
C LYS A 317 13.57 16.73 -4.88
N ILE A 318 12.98 17.90 -4.73
CA ILE A 318 13.65 19.17 -5.01
C ILE A 318 14.60 19.48 -3.86
N ASP A 319 15.90 19.45 -4.15
CA ASP A 319 16.97 19.77 -3.20
C ASP A 319 17.36 21.24 -3.20
N ASP A 320 17.19 21.90 -4.35
CA ASP A 320 17.32 23.35 -4.47
C ASP A 320 16.39 23.88 -5.57
N PHE A 321 15.92 25.10 -5.38
CA PHE A 321 15.10 25.83 -6.34
C PHE A 321 15.50 27.30 -6.34
N GLN A 322 15.72 27.85 -7.54
CA GLN A 322 16.13 29.24 -7.74
C GLN A 322 15.29 29.88 -8.83
N ILE A 323 14.92 31.13 -8.63
CA ILE A 323 14.27 31.99 -9.63
C ILE A 323 15.26 33.10 -9.94
N ASN A 324 15.80 33.07 -11.16
CA ASN A 324 16.78 34.03 -11.65
C ASN A 324 16.10 34.95 -12.66
N ARG A 325 16.43 36.24 -12.62
CA ARG A 325 15.90 37.24 -13.56
C ARG A 325 16.73 37.32 -14.83
#